data_AF-A0A1U8P3P8-F1
#
_entry.id   AF-A0A1U8P3P8-F1
#
_cell.length_a   1.000
_cell.length_b   1.000
_cell.length_c   1.000
_cell.angle_alpha   90.00
_cell.angle_beta   90.00
_cell.angle_gamma   90.00
#
_symmetry.space_group_name_H-M   'P 1'
#
loop_
_entity.id
_entity.type
_entity.pdbx_description
1 polymer ?
#
loop_
_entity_poly.entity_id
_entity_poly.type
_entity_poly.pdbx_seq_one_letter_code
_entity_poly.pdbx_strand_id
1 'polypeptide(L)'
;MKPLNTISLNYTILLIFCAPNLFCLKAPANGTGEAALVAQSSDRGGTCKSMVESNGYDCEEHWVITKDGYVLNVLRIPLGRFVGCRKARNRPPVLLQHGMLLAYWNWSWDELVAYDLPATFQYVYNQTGQKLHFVGHSQGTLMVMAAMSRDQLLNMLRSAALLCPIAYLRHTTSLLSRFITDNFIAEALHSLGLYKFDLNDLITMRTLKIICRIPSVDCSNMFTPYTGQNCCIKRSKTEIFLDHQPQPTAMKNVIHMCQMVRRGTLTMYDYNDCDENIKHYGQPTPPAYNMTCIPNDLPIFLSYGGADALSDVNDVKLLLDCLRHHDPGKIVVQCIESYAHADYLMAEKAKEDVYDPLIAFLNKLP
;
A
#
# COMPACT_ATOMS: atom_id res chain seq x y z
N MET A 1 -32.13 -7.08 10.03
CA MET A 1 -30.93 -7.07 9.16
C MET A 1 -31.30 -6.30 7.89
N LYS A 2 -30.75 -5.09 7.70
CA LYS A 2 -30.86 -4.31 6.47
C LYS A 2 -29.50 -4.40 5.76
N PRO A 3 -29.46 -4.57 4.43
CA PRO A 3 -28.22 -4.80 3.69
C PRO A 3 -27.37 -3.52 3.65
N LEU A 4 -26.04 -3.71 3.65
CA LEU A 4 -25.05 -2.67 3.35
C LEU A 4 -25.32 -2.10 1.94
N ASN A 5 -25.51 -0.79 1.87
CA ASN A 5 -25.78 -0.06 0.62
C ASN A 5 -24.55 -0.05 -0.31
N THR A 6 -24.55 -0.96 -1.26
CA THR A 6 -24.45 -0.75 -2.71
C THR A 6 -23.47 0.29 -3.26
N ILE A 7 -22.35 -0.19 -3.80
CA ILE A 7 -21.47 0.54 -4.74
C ILE A 7 -21.88 0.20 -6.18
N SER A 8 -22.11 1.21 -7.02
CA SER A 8 -22.30 1.08 -8.47
C SER A 8 -20.98 1.38 -9.16
N LEU A 9 -20.27 0.36 -9.64
CA LEU A 9 -18.98 0.48 -10.34
C LEU A 9 -19.05 -0.31 -11.65
N ASN A 10 -18.77 0.37 -12.78
CA ASN A 10 -18.55 -0.25 -14.09
C ASN A 10 -17.12 -0.83 -14.24
N TYR A 11 -16.43 -1.16 -13.14
CA TYR A 11 -14.99 -1.45 -13.12
C TYR A 11 -14.71 -2.90 -12.68
N THR A 12 -13.75 -3.56 -13.31
CA THR A 12 -13.19 -4.83 -12.82
C THR A 12 -12.13 -4.51 -11.78
N ILE A 13 -12.44 -4.80 -10.52
CA ILE A 13 -11.47 -4.70 -9.42
C ILE A 13 -10.67 -6.00 -9.38
N LEU A 14 -9.39 -5.97 -9.75
CA LEU A 14 -8.43 -7.04 -9.51
C LEU A 14 -7.93 -6.90 -8.06
N LEU A 15 -8.60 -7.60 -7.15
CA LEU A 15 -8.22 -7.71 -5.75
C LEU A 15 -7.18 -8.82 -5.58
N ILE A 16 -5.90 -8.48 -5.48
CA ILE A 16 -4.88 -9.45 -5.05
C ILE A 16 -4.92 -9.53 -3.51
N PHE A 17 -5.35 -10.68 -3.00
CA PHE A 17 -5.20 -11.06 -1.60
C PHE A 17 -4.14 -12.16 -1.48
N CYS A 18 -2.90 -11.86 -1.12
CA CYS A 18 -2.03 -12.91 -0.60
C CYS A 18 -2.47 -13.15 0.86
N ALA A 19 -3.33 -14.14 1.08
CA ALA A 19 -3.66 -14.63 2.41
C ALA A 19 -2.78 -15.84 2.77
N PRO A 20 -2.67 -16.21 4.05
CA PRO A 20 -1.38 -16.47 4.71
C PRO A 20 -0.91 -17.93 4.64
N ASN A 21 -1.59 -18.78 3.88
CA ASN A 21 -1.44 -20.23 3.99
C ASN A 21 -1.13 -20.84 2.62
N LEU A 22 0.06 -20.59 2.09
CA LEU A 22 0.85 -21.59 1.34
C LEU A 22 2.19 -20.99 0.89
N PHE A 23 3.26 -21.47 1.51
CA PHE A 23 4.59 -21.67 0.92
C PHE A 23 4.96 -20.79 -0.30
N CYS A 24 5.55 -19.61 -0.05
CA CYS A 24 6.46 -19.00 -1.02
C CYS A 24 7.78 -19.78 -1.00
N LEU A 25 7.83 -20.88 -1.77
CA LEU A 25 9.04 -21.65 -1.99
C LEU A 25 9.86 -20.99 -3.11
N LYS A 26 11.13 -20.74 -2.85
CA LYS A 26 12.11 -20.46 -3.90
C LYS A 26 12.26 -21.73 -4.73
N ALA A 27 11.99 -21.67 -6.03
CA ALA A 27 12.18 -22.84 -6.88
C ALA A 27 13.67 -23.25 -6.85
N PRO A 28 14.00 -24.53 -6.58
CA PRO A 28 15.38 -24.98 -6.69
C PRO A 28 15.82 -24.88 -8.15
N ALA A 29 17.10 -24.57 -8.36
CA ALA A 29 17.69 -24.23 -9.65
C ALA A 29 17.56 -25.31 -10.76
N ASN A 30 16.97 -26.47 -10.49
CA ASN A 30 16.88 -27.62 -11.40
C ASN A 30 15.57 -28.43 -11.31
N GLY A 31 14.41 -27.80 -11.06
CA GLY A 31 13.13 -28.54 -11.04
C GLY A 31 11.94 -27.71 -11.45
N THR A 32 11.62 -27.68 -12.75
CA THR A 32 10.50 -26.92 -13.33
C THR A 32 9.11 -27.54 -13.09
N GLY A 33 8.97 -28.57 -12.24
CA GLY A 33 7.72 -29.34 -12.09
C GLY A 33 7.24 -29.62 -10.67
N GLU A 34 8.12 -29.75 -9.67
CA GLU A 34 7.70 -30.20 -8.33
C GLU A 34 7.08 -29.09 -7.46
N ALA A 35 7.54 -27.84 -7.57
CA ALA A 35 7.00 -26.73 -6.78
C ALA A 35 5.52 -26.42 -7.11
N ALA A 36 5.10 -26.65 -8.37
CA ALA A 36 3.72 -26.45 -8.81
C ALA A 36 2.76 -27.53 -8.27
N LEU A 37 3.25 -28.75 -8.03
CA LEU A 37 2.45 -29.86 -7.50
C LEU A 37 2.24 -29.76 -5.98
N VAL A 38 3.21 -29.21 -5.24
CA VAL A 38 3.10 -29.01 -3.79
C VAL A 38 2.12 -27.86 -3.44
N ALA A 39 1.99 -26.85 -4.31
CA ALA A 39 1.05 -25.74 -4.12
C ALA A 39 -0.43 -26.13 -4.33
N GLN A 40 -0.72 -27.27 -4.98
CA GLN A 40 -2.09 -27.72 -5.25
C GLN A 40 -2.73 -28.55 -4.12
N SER A 41 -1.96 -29.01 -3.12
CA SER A 41 -2.42 -30.06 -2.18
C SER A 41 -3.03 -29.57 -0.86
N SER A 42 -3.35 -28.27 -0.72
CA SER A 42 -4.04 -27.76 0.48
C SER A 42 -5.56 -27.94 0.39
N ASP A 43 -6.06 -29.04 0.96
CA ASP A 43 -7.48 -29.42 1.10
C ASP A 43 -8.30 -28.55 2.09
N ARG A 44 -7.93 -27.27 2.22
CA ARG A 44 -8.76 -26.23 2.85
C ARG A 44 -8.86 -25.12 1.83
N GLY A 45 -10.02 -25.04 1.16
CA GLY A 45 -10.22 -24.18 0.00
C GLY A 45 -9.66 -22.78 0.22
N GLY A 46 -8.86 -22.34 -0.77
CA GLY A 46 -7.91 -21.24 -0.67
C GLY A 46 -8.46 -19.87 -0.25
N THR A 47 -7.64 -18.85 -0.46
CA THR A 47 -7.97 -17.46 -0.09
C THR A 47 -9.25 -16.99 -0.78
N CYS A 48 -9.45 -17.36 -2.05
CA CYS A 48 -10.67 -17.02 -2.78
C CYS A 48 -11.92 -17.53 -2.05
N LYS A 49 -11.92 -18.79 -1.62
CA LYS A 49 -13.08 -19.43 -0.99
C LYS A 49 -13.39 -18.87 0.40
N SER A 50 -12.34 -18.61 1.18
CA SER A 50 -12.47 -18.14 2.57
C SER A 50 -12.82 -16.66 2.67
N MET A 51 -12.26 -15.79 1.82
CA MET A 51 -12.35 -14.35 2.01
C MET A 51 -13.22 -13.63 0.97
N VAL A 52 -13.26 -14.13 -0.27
CA VAL A 52 -13.87 -13.42 -1.39
C VAL A 52 -15.24 -13.99 -1.75
N GLU A 53 -15.32 -15.31 -1.92
CA GLU A 53 -16.56 -16.04 -2.19
C GLU A 53 -17.52 -16.00 -1.01
N SER A 54 -17.00 -16.08 0.23
CA SER A 54 -17.79 -15.96 1.47
C SER A 54 -18.55 -14.64 1.56
N ASN A 55 -18.02 -13.60 0.92
CA ASN A 55 -18.68 -12.32 0.84
C ASN A 55 -19.74 -12.30 -0.27
N GLY A 56 -19.62 -13.13 -1.32
CA GLY A 56 -20.56 -13.21 -2.45
C GLY A 56 -20.01 -12.67 -3.78
N TYR A 57 -18.69 -12.63 -3.95
CA TYR A 57 -18.02 -12.33 -5.23
C TYR A 57 -17.47 -13.62 -5.86
N ASP A 58 -17.41 -13.69 -7.19
CA ASP A 58 -16.63 -14.72 -7.87
C ASP A 58 -15.14 -14.42 -7.70
N CYS A 59 -14.29 -15.44 -7.55
CA CYS A 59 -12.86 -15.28 -7.33
C CYS A 59 -12.05 -16.33 -8.09
N GLU A 60 -10.93 -15.93 -8.66
CA GLU A 60 -9.97 -16.78 -9.35
C GLU A 60 -8.59 -16.61 -8.69
N GLU A 61 -7.87 -17.72 -8.49
CA GLU A 61 -6.47 -17.71 -8.03
C GLU A 61 -5.54 -17.98 -9.20
N HIS A 62 -4.49 -17.17 -9.33
CA HIS A 62 -3.50 -17.23 -10.40
C HIS A 62 -2.11 -17.31 -9.77
N TRP A 63 -1.19 -18.05 -10.39
CA TRP A 63 0.18 -18.19 -9.88
C TRP A 63 1.17 -17.54 -10.85
N VAL A 64 1.92 -16.55 -10.37
CA VAL A 64 2.84 -15.74 -11.18
C VAL A 64 4.27 -15.95 -10.69
N ILE A 65 5.21 -16.28 -11.58
CA ILE A 65 6.62 -16.47 -11.21
C ILE A 65 7.42 -15.21 -11.57
N THR A 66 8.08 -14.60 -10.58
CA THR A 66 8.96 -13.43 -10.78
C THR A 66 10.31 -13.83 -11.38
N LYS A 67 11.05 -12.85 -11.94
CA LYS A 67 12.36 -13.10 -12.57
C LYS A 67 13.41 -13.65 -11.60
N ASP A 68 13.33 -13.27 -10.33
CA ASP A 68 14.17 -13.76 -9.23
C ASP A 68 13.64 -15.06 -8.60
N GLY A 69 12.59 -15.66 -9.18
CA GLY A 69 12.16 -17.03 -8.91
C GLY A 69 11.11 -17.18 -7.80
N TYR A 70 10.42 -16.11 -7.40
CA TYR A 70 9.32 -16.17 -6.44
C TYR A 70 8.02 -16.54 -7.13
N VAL A 71 7.19 -17.36 -6.48
CA VAL A 71 5.85 -17.71 -6.95
C VAL A 71 4.82 -16.91 -6.15
N LEU A 72 4.12 -16.01 -6.82
CA LEU A 72 3.09 -15.14 -6.27
C LEU A 72 1.70 -15.74 -6.49
N ASN A 73 0.85 -15.76 -5.45
CA ASN A 73 -0.58 -16.04 -5.60
C ASN A 73 -1.32 -14.71 -5.83
N VAL A 74 -1.93 -14.58 -7.00
CA VAL A 74 -2.64 -13.40 -7.50
C VAL A 74 -4.13 -13.72 -7.53
N LEU A 75 -4.92 -12.96 -6.78
CA LEU A 75 -6.37 -13.14 -6.77
C LEU A 75 -7.04 -12.17 -7.76
N ARG A 76 -8.11 -12.66 -8.39
CA ARG A 76 -8.88 -11.91 -9.37
C ARG A 76 -10.36 -12.04 -9.07
N ILE A 77 -11.06 -10.91 -8.99
CA ILE A 77 -12.53 -10.87 -8.97
C ILE A 77 -13.00 -10.49 -10.37
N PRO A 78 -13.45 -11.46 -11.19
CA PRO A 78 -13.80 -11.19 -12.58
C PRO A 78 -15.10 -10.38 -12.69
N LEU A 79 -16.03 -10.54 -11.73
CA LEU A 79 -17.40 -10.02 -11.79
C LEU A 79 -17.78 -9.28 -10.49
N GLY A 80 -18.30 -8.07 -10.65
CA GLY A 80 -19.04 -7.38 -9.58
C GLY A 80 -20.43 -8.00 -9.36
N ARG A 81 -21.01 -7.80 -8.17
CA ARG A 81 -22.28 -8.45 -7.77
C ARG A 81 -23.53 -8.00 -8.51
N PHE A 82 -23.51 -6.84 -9.17
CA PHE A 82 -24.70 -6.29 -9.82
C PHE A 82 -24.94 -6.90 -11.22
N VAL A 83 -26.19 -7.26 -11.49
CA VAL A 83 -26.64 -7.88 -12.76
C VAL A 83 -26.35 -6.99 -13.97
N GLY A 84 -26.33 -5.66 -13.81
CA GLY A 84 -25.93 -4.71 -14.86
C GLY A 84 -24.46 -4.81 -15.26
N CYS A 85 -23.57 -5.20 -14.34
CA CYS A 85 -22.13 -5.35 -14.59
C CYS A 85 -21.78 -6.63 -15.38
N ARG A 86 -22.67 -7.64 -15.39
CA ARG A 86 -22.44 -8.91 -16.08
C ARG A 86 -22.37 -8.77 -17.60
N LYS A 87 -22.87 -7.67 -18.19
CA LYS A 87 -22.97 -7.47 -19.65
C LYS A 87 -21.75 -6.82 -20.31
N ALA A 88 -20.80 -6.25 -19.56
CA ALA A 88 -19.63 -5.59 -20.14
C ALA A 88 -18.55 -6.61 -20.55
N ARG A 89 -18.22 -6.64 -21.86
CA ARG A 89 -17.26 -7.57 -22.48
C ARG A 89 -15.79 -7.09 -22.40
N ASN A 90 -15.57 -5.78 -22.25
CA ASN A 90 -14.26 -5.13 -22.11
C ASN A 90 -14.26 -4.29 -20.83
N ARG A 91 -13.71 -4.80 -19.73
CA ARG A 91 -13.62 -4.08 -18.46
C ARG A 91 -12.17 -3.70 -18.17
N PRO A 92 -11.89 -2.46 -17.73
CA PRO A 92 -10.54 -2.05 -17.39
C PRO A 92 -10.07 -2.81 -16.14
N PRO A 93 -8.85 -3.34 -16.11
CA PRO A 93 -8.30 -3.97 -14.92
C PRO A 93 -7.85 -2.92 -13.89
N VAL A 94 -8.15 -3.17 -12.62
CA VAL A 94 -7.67 -2.34 -11.49
C VAL A 94 -6.84 -3.21 -10.58
N LEU A 95 -5.54 -2.98 -10.50
CA LEU A 95 -4.65 -3.74 -9.64
C LEU A 95 -4.61 -3.17 -8.22
N LEU A 96 -4.80 -4.04 -7.21
CA LEU A 96 -4.59 -3.72 -5.80
C LEU A 96 -3.41 -4.54 -5.27
N GLN A 97 -2.34 -3.88 -4.84
CA GLN A 97 -1.09 -4.52 -4.40
C GLN A 97 -0.85 -4.26 -2.90
N HIS A 98 -0.48 -5.31 -2.15
CA HIS A 98 0.10 -5.25 -0.80
C HIS A 98 1.57 -5.80 -0.84
N GLY A 99 2.39 -5.74 0.22
CA GLY A 99 3.84 -6.18 0.17
C GLY A 99 4.19 -7.56 0.83
N MET A 100 5.41 -8.17 0.59
CA MET A 100 6.26 -9.17 1.39
C MET A 100 7.36 -10.08 0.63
N LEU A 101 8.39 -10.82 1.28
CA LEU A 101 8.98 -12.27 1.02
C LEU A 101 10.54 -12.85 1.15
N LEU A 102 10.90 -14.09 1.74
CA LEU A 102 11.96 -14.78 2.73
C LEU A 102 13.51 -14.77 2.63
N ALA A 103 14.08 -14.12 1.63
CA ALA A 103 15.03 -13.04 1.91
C ALA A 103 14.20 -11.81 2.41
N TYR A 104 13.24 -12.10 3.31
CA TYR A 104 11.81 -11.65 3.40
C TYR A 104 11.60 -10.30 3.84
N TRP A 105 12.60 -9.87 4.52
CA TRP A 105 12.51 -8.75 5.36
C TRP A 105 13.72 -7.88 5.04
N ASN A 106 14.54 -8.27 4.04
CA ASN A 106 15.59 -7.45 3.47
C ASN A 106 15.09 -6.74 2.21
N TRP A 107 13.91 -6.16 2.31
CA TRP A 107 13.38 -5.21 1.33
C TRP A 107 12.80 -4.00 2.07
N SER A 108 12.79 -2.89 1.37
CA SER A 108 12.01 -1.70 1.69
C SER A 108 11.09 -1.37 0.53
N TRP A 109 10.34 -0.29 0.63
CA TRP A 109 9.53 0.19 -0.47
C TRP A 109 10.35 0.47 -1.75
N ASP A 110 11.68 0.64 -1.68
CA ASP A 110 12.55 0.70 -2.87
C ASP A 110 12.46 -0.54 -3.73
N GLU A 111 12.60 -1.72 -3.13
CA GLU A 111 12.51 -2.98 -3.87
C GLU A 111 11.09 -3.19 -4.43
N LEU A 112 10.05 -2.75 -3.69
CA LEU A 112 8.68 -2.79 -4.19
C LEU A 112 8.46 -1.88 -5.40
N VAL A 113 9.13 -0.72 -5.45
CA VAL A 113 9.13 0.19 -6.59
C VAL A 113 9.92 -0.39 -7.76
N ALA A 114 11.08 -0.99 -7.49
CA ALA A 114 11.98 -1.51 -8.50
C ALA A 114 11.49 -2.80 -9.17
N TYR A 115 10.81 -3.68 -8.41
CA TYR A 115 10.51 -5.05 -8.85
C TYR A 115 9.02 -5.35 -8.84
N ASP A 116 8.33 -5.20 -7.71
CA ASP A 116 6.92 -5.58 -7.58
C ASP A 116 6.03 -4.74 -8.50
N LEU A 117 6.12 -3.42 -8.42
CA LEU A 117 5.22 -2.53 -9.14
C LEU A 117 5.35 -2.70 -10.68
N PRO A 118 6.56 -2.74 -11.29
CA PRO A 118 6.70 -3.00 -12.72
C PRO A 118 6.23 -4.39 -13.13
N ALA A 119 6.50 -5.43 -12.34
CA ALA A 119 6.08 -6.79 -12.65
C ALA A 119 4.54 -6.88 -12.70
N THR A 120 3.86 -6.29 -11.71
CA THR A 120 2.41 -6.37 -11.64
C THR A 120 1.73 -5.48 -12.68
N PHE A 121 2.27 -4.29 -12.97
CA PHE A 121 1.80 -3.46 -14.09
C PHE A 121 1.95 -4.19 -15.42
N GLN A 122 3.13 -4.78 -15.68
CA GLN A 122 3.40 -5.49 -16.92
C GLN A 122 2.49 -6.70 -17.09
N TYR A 123 2.25 -7.46 -16.02
CA TYR A 123 1.33 -8.60 -16.05
C TYR A 123 -0.07 -8.17 -16.48
N VAL A 124 -0.63 -7.16 -15.80
CA VAL A 124 -1.99 -6.67 -16.10
C VAL A 124 -2.07 -6.05 -17.49
N TYR A 125 -1.05 -5.29 -17.89
CA TYR A 125 -0.97 -4.71 -19.23
C TYR A 125 -0.93 -5.80 -20.31
N ASN A 126 -0.14 -6.86 -20.13
CA ASN A 126 -0.06 -7.98 -21.06
C ASN A 126 -1.39 -8.76 -21.17
N GLN A 127 -2.11 -8.90 -20.07
CA GLN A 127 -3.40 -9.60 -20.05
C GLN A 127 -4.53 -8.79 -20.71
N THR A 128 -4.44 -7.47 -20.72
CA THR A 128 -5.58 -6.60 -21.10
C THR A 128 -5.34 -5.70 -22.29
N GLY A 129 -4.07 -5.47 -22.66
CA GLY A 129 -3.65 -4.49 -23.66
C GLY A 129 -3.97 -3.03 -23.28
N GLN A 130 -4.33 -2.76 -22.02
CA GLN A 130 -4.83 -1.45 -21.57
C GLN A 130 -3.92 -0.84 -20.51
N LYS A 131 -3.75 0.49 -20.60
CA LYS A 131 -3.14 1.27 -19.52
C LYS A 131 -4.03 1.24 -18.27
N LEU A 132 -3.41 1.15 -17.09
CA LEU A 132 -4.07 0.96 -15.81
C LEU A 132 -4.40 2.28 -15.12
N HIS A 133 -5.52 2.34 -14.41
CA HIS A 133 -5.72 3.32 -13.34
C HIS A 133 -5.16 2.73 -12.05
N PHE A 134 -4.19 3.41 -11.42
CA PHE A 134 -3.65 3.00 -10.13
C PHE A 134 -4.37 3.71 -8.99
N VAL A 135 -4.75 2.99 -7.93
CA VAL A 135 -5.30 3.58 -6.71
C VAL A 135 -4.45 3.08 -5.54
N GLY A 136 -3.68 3.99 -4.94
CA GLY A 136 -2.84 3.71 -3.78
C GLY A 136 -3.42 4.34 -2.52
N HIS A 137 -3.22 3.66 -1.39
CA HIS A 137 -3.40 4.22 -0.05
C HIS A 137 -2.07 4.16 0.71
N SER A 138 -1.76 5.18 1.51
CA SER A 138 -0.58 5.17 2.39
C SER A 138 0.72 4.88 1.61
N GLN A 139 1.53 3.89 2.02
CA GLN A 139 2.74 3.47 1.32
C GLN A 139 2.50 3.11 -0.17
N GLY A 140 1.31 2.67 -0.58
CA GLY A 140 1.02 2.41 -1.99
C GLY A 140 1.14 3.67 -2.85
N THR A 141 0.84 4.84 -2.27
CA THR A 141 1.03 6.14 -2.93
C THR A 141 2.51 6.49 -3.08
N LEU A 142 3.31 6.24 -2.05
CA LEU A 142 4.76 6.41 -2.05
C LEU A 142 5.38 5.64 -3.21
N MET A 143 4.99 4.36 -3.34
CA MET A 143 5.53 3.47 -4.37
C MET A 143 5.26 3.99 -5.78
N VAL A 144 4.00 4.32 -6.11
CA VAL A 144 3.68 4.81 -7.46
C VAL A 144 4.32 6.18 -7.73
N MET A 145 4.36 7.08 -6.75
CA MET A 145 5.02 8.38 -6.89
C MET A 145 6.53 8.25 -7.13
N ALA A 146 7.20 7.36 -6.38
CA ALA A 146 8.60 7.06 -6.56
C ALA A 146 8.89 6.49 -7.97
N ALA A 147 8.07 5.54 -8.44
CA ALA A 147 8.19 5.00 -9.80
C ALA A 147 8.02 6.10 -10.88
N MET A 148 6.96 6.92 -10.77
CA MET A 148 6.68 8.01 -11.71
C MET A 148 7.80 9.06 -11.75
N SER A 149 8.40 9.39 -10.59
CA SER A 149 9.52 10.33 -10.51
C SER A 149 10.79 9.87 -11.22
N ARG A 150 10.87 8.58 -11.58
CA ARG A 150 11.98 7.93 -12.28
C ARG A 150 11.63 7.47 -13.69
N ASP A 151 10.58 8.04 -14.29
CA ASP A 151 10.12 7.69 -15.64
C ASP A 151 9.71 6.21 -15.79
N GLN A 152 9.36 5.55 -14.68
CA GLN A 152 8.89 4.17 -14.68
C GLN A 152 7.37 4.11 -14.79
N LEU A 153 6.86 3.04 -15.41
CA LEU A 153 5.42 2.70 -15.53
C LEU A 153 4.59 3.62 -16.43
N LEU A 154 5.09 4.77 -16.88
CA LEU A 154 4.31 5.79 -17.61
C LEU A 154 3.67 5.29 -18.92
N ASN A 155 4.30 4.31 -19.58
CA ASN A 155 3.73 3.66 -20.76
C ASN A 155 2.53 2.75 -20.44
N MET A 156 2.41 2.28 -19.20
CA MET A 156 1.36 1.38 -18.72
C MET A 156 0.38 2.06 -17.76
N LEU A 157 0.66 3.28 -17.28
CA LEU A 157 -0.18 4.04 -16.36
C LEU A 157 -1.08 5.02 -17.11
N ARG A 158 -2.38 5.04 -16.77
CA ARG A 158 -3.39 5.96 -17.31
C ARG A 158 -3.69 7.12 -16.35
N SER A 159 -3.75 6.83 -15.06
CA SER A 159 -3.91 7.83 -14.00
C SER A 159 -3.52 7.23 -12.65
N ALA A 160 -3.23 8.08 -11.67
CA ALA A 160 -2.98 7.68 -10.29
C ALA A 160 -3.95 8.35 -9.33
N ALA A 161 -4.52 7.60 -8.40
CA ALA A 161 -5.25 8.09 -7.27
C ALA A 161 -4.45 7.82 -5.99
N LEU A 162 -4.20 8.87 -5.22
CA LEU A 162 -3.32 8.90 -4.07
C LEU A 162 -4.16 9.24 -2.83
N LEU A 163 -4.60 8.21 -2.10
CA LEU A 163 -5.37 8.35 -0.87
C LEU A 163 -4.40 8.35 0.33
N CYS A 164 -4.45 9.37 1.17
CA CYS A 164 -3.47 9.59 2.24
C CYS A 164 -2.02 9.53 1.71
N PRO A 165 -1.62 10.46 0.82
CA PRO A 165 -0.35 10.40 0.11
C PRO A 165 0.85 10.49 1.05
N ILE A 166 1.66 9.43 1.10
CA ILE A 166 2.96 9.42 1.76
C ILE A 166 4.04 9.72 0.72
N ALA A 167 4.60 10.92 0.77
CA ALA A 167 5.81 11.30 0.02
C ALA A 167 6.92 11.78 0.96
N TYR A 168 6.53 12.56 1.96
CA TYR A 168 7.36 13.01 3.06
C TYR A 168 6.71 12.56 4.38
N LEU A 169 7.53 12.39 5.42
CA LEU A 169 7.07 11.93 6.73
C LEU A 169 7.70 12.75 7.88
N ARG A 170 8.31 13.90 7.59
CA ARG A 170 9.06 14.66 8.61
C ARG A 170 8.16 15.21 9.70
N HIS A 171 6.95 15.60 9.32
CA HIS A 171 5.99 16.27 10.18
C HIS A 171 4.89 15.32 10.66
N THR A 172 5.06 14.00 10.46
CA THR A 172 4.16 12.97 11.00
C THR A 172 3.93 13.18 12.51
N THR A 173 2.67 13.18 12.91
CA THR A 173 2.23 13.27 14.31
C THR A 173 1.87 11.90 14.88
N SER A 174 2.08 10.81 14.11
CA SER A 174 1.84 9.44 14.54
C SER A 174 2.73 9.08 15.71
N LEU A 175 2.12 8.89 16.88
CA LEU A 175 2.82 8.64 18.14
C LEU A 175 3.65 7.36 18.08
N LEU A 176 3.12 6.30 17.46
CA LEU A 176 3.85 5.05 17.28
C LEU A 176 5.05 5.24 16.36
N SER A 177 4.86 5.92 15.23
CA SER A 177 5.93 6.20 14.26
C SER A 177 7.05 7.03 14.90
N ARG A 178 6.70 8.12 15.60
CA ARG A 178 7.65 8.98 16.32
C ARG A 178 8.38 8.21 17.42
N PHE A 179 7.67 7.41 18.22
CA PHE A 179 8.31 6.64 19.28
C PHE A 179 9.32 5.62 18.74
N ILE A 180 8.96 4.85 17.70
CA ILE A 180 9.86 3.89 17.04
C ILE A 180 11.06 4.61 16.44
N THR A 181 10.82 5.72 15.72
CA THR A 181 11.83 6.46 14.98
C THR A 181 12.83 7.18 15.88
N ASP A 182 12.34 7.94 16.85
CA ASP A 182 13.15 8.83 17.70
C ASP A 182 14.04 8.03 18.67
N ASN A 183 13.66 6.78 18.97
CA ASN A 183 14.39 5.88 19.85
C ASN A 183 15.16 4.78 19.10
N PHE A 184 15.24 4.83 17.76
CA PHE A 184 15.94 3.83 16.93
C PHE A 184 15.52 2.38 17.21
N ILE A 185 14.24 2.16 17.54
CA ILE A 185 13.73 0.86 17.97
C ILE A 185 13.81 -0.14 16.82
N ALA A 186 13.47 0.27 15.60
CA ALA A 186 13.48 -0.60 14.43
C ALA A 186 14.90 -1.10 14.12
N GLU A 187 15.89 -0.20 14.16
CA GLU A 187 17.30 -0.51 13.93
C GLU A 187 17.87 -1.41 15.03
N ALA A 188 17.53 -1.15 16.29
CA ALA A 188 17.95 -1.97 17.43
C ALA A 188 17.40 -3.40 17.31
N LEU A 189 16.10 -3.55 17.02
CA LEU A 189 15.47 -4.86 16.83
C LEU A 189 16.04 -5.60 15.60
N HIS A 190 16.25 -4.90 14.49
CA HIS A 190 16.89 -5.45 13.30
C HIS A 190 18.29 -5.99 13.61
N SER A 191 19.10 -5.23 14.35
CA SER A 191 20.46 -5.63 14.75
C SER A 191 20.48 -6.84 15.70
N LEU A 192 19.40 -7.08 16.43
CA LEU A 192 19.17 -8.27 17.26
C LEU A 192 18.64 -9.47 16.46
N GLY A 193 18.53 -9.35 15.13
CA GLY A 193 18.05 -10.42 14.25
C GLY A 193 16.53 -10.47 14.08
N LEU A 194 15.78 -9.46 14.53
CA LEU A 194 14.34 -9.37 14.32
C LEU A 194 14.04 -8.63 13.01
N TYR A 195 13.96 -9.41 11.93
CA TYR A 195 13.74 -8.86 10.60
C TYR A 195 12.25 -8.68 10.26
N LYS A 196 11.32 -9.39 10.90
CA LYS A 196 9.86 -9.16 10.74
C LYS A 196 9.41 -8.02 11.66
N PHE A 197 8.64 -7.07 11.14
CA PHE A 197 7.83 -6.16 11.94
C PHE A 197 6.36 -6.54 11.85
N ASP A 198 5.71 -6.73 12.98
CA ASP A 198 4.31 -7.09 13.09
C ASP A 198 3.70 -6.28 14.24
N LEU A 199 2.58 -5.62 13.99
CA LEU A 199 1.92 -4.80 15.02
C LEU A 199 1.29 -5.65 16.11
N ASN A 200 1.02 -6.94 15.84
CA ASN A 200 0.47 -7.88 16.81
C ASN A 200 1.54 -8.60 17.64
N ASP A 201 2.83 -8.46 17.29
CA ASP A 201 3.91 -9.09 18.07
C ASP A 201 4.03 -8.47 19.47
N LEU A 202 4.45 -9.28 20.44
CA LEU A 202 4.59 -8.92 21.87
C LEU A 202 5.40 -7.63 22.11
N ILE A 203 6.41 -7.38 21.28
CA ILE A 203 7.30 -6.21 21.39
C ILE A 203 6.56 -4.94 20.99
N THR A 204 5.81 -4.98 19.90
CA THR A 204 4.98 -3.86 19.45
C THR A 204 3.87 -3.57 20.46
N MET A 205 3.22 -4.62 20.98
CA MET A 205 2.19 -4.45 22.01
C MET A 205 2.74 -3.86 23.31
N ARG A 206 3.97 -4.19 23.70
CA ARG A 206 4.65 -3.53 24.84
C ARG A 206 4.94 -2.06 24.56
N THR A 207 5.38 -1.74 23.34
CA THR A 207 5.64 -0.37 22.89
C THR A 207 4.35 0.46 22.94
N LEU A 208 3.25 -0.07 22.39
CA LEU A 208 1.93 0.55 22.48
C LEU A 208 1.51 0.79 23.93
N LYS A 209 1.68 -0.19 24.83
CA LYS A 209 1.38 0.00 26.26
C LYS A 209 2.17 1.13 26.91
N ILE A 210 3.41 1.39 26.49
CA ILE A 210 4.20 2.53 26.98
C ILE A 210 3.59 3.84 26.48
N ILE A 211 3.28 3.93 25.19
CA ILE A 211 2.63 5.09 24.58
C ILE A 211 1.29 5.39 25.27
N CYS A 212 0.51 4.35 25.58
CA CYS A 212 -0.78 4.47 26.25
C CYS A 212 -0.70 4.90 27.72
N ARG A 213 0.50 4.97 28.32
CA ARG A 213 0.68 5.54 29.67
C ARG A 213 0.82 7.07 29.63
N ILE A 214 0.97 7.67 28.45
CA ILE A 214 1.04 9.11 28.28
C ILE A 214 -0.39 9.67 28.51
N PRO A 215 -0.59 10.60 29.47
CA PRO A 215 -1.93 11.05 29.89
C PRO A 215 -2.83 11.66 28.80
N SER A 216 -2.26 12.06 27.66
CA SER A 216 -2.96 12.67 26.52
C SER A 216 -3.28 11.72 25.38
N VAL A 217 -2.97 10.42 25.52
CA VAL A 217 -3.13 9.44 24.44
C VAL A 217 -4.37 8.58 24.68
N ASP A 218 -5.36 8.72 23.81
CA ASP A 218 -6.53 7.84 23.81
C ASP A 218 -6.17 6.48 23.18
N CYS A 219 -5.89 5.51 24.04
CA CYS A 219 -5.67 4.12 23.65
C CYS A 219 -6.90 3.23 23.83
N SER A 220 -8.10 3.80 24.04
CA SER A 220 -9.33 3.01 23.94
C SER A 220 -9.49 2.39 22.53
N ASN A 221 -8.85 3.00 21.54
CA ASN A 221 -8.69 2.51 20.18
C ASN A 221 -7.19 2.37 19.83
N MET A 222 -6.69 1.13 19.69
CA MET A 222 -5.29 0.85 19.36
C MET A 222 -4.83 1.42 18.00
N PHE A 223 -5.76 1.86 17.13
CA PHE A 223 -5.40 2.53 15.88
C PHE A 223 -4.97 3.98 16.06
N THR A 224 -5.54 4.69 17.03
CA THR A 224 -5.33 6.14 17.18
C THR A 224 -3.85 6.52 17.29
N PRO A 225 -3.00 5.81 18.09
CA PRO A 225 -1.58 6.12 18.15
C PRO A 225 -0.82 5.95 16.83
N TYR A 226 -1.37 5.18 15.89
CA TYR A 226 -0.78 4.93 14.57
C TYR A 226 -1.36 5.85 13.49
N THR A 227 -2.68 5.96 13.39
CA THR A 227 -3.39 6.58 12.25
C THR A 227 -3.87 8.00 12.51
N GLY A 228 -3.86 8.45 13.78
CA GLY A 228 -4.50 9.70 14.20
C GLY A 228 -5.91 9.49 14.75
N GLN A 229 -6.55 10.57 15.21
CA GLN A 229 -7.88 10.50 15.79
C GLN A 229 -8.95 10.29 14.71
N ASN A 230 -9.31 9.04 14.47
CA ASN A 230 -10.33 8.70 13.47
C ASN A 230 -11.72 9.16 13.92
N CYS A 231 -12.44 9.89 13.07
CA CYS A 231 -13.74 10.44 13.43
C CYS A 231 -14.87 9.42 13.35
N CYS A 232 -14.75 8.47 12.41
CA CYS A 232 -15.93 7.93 11.75
C CYS A 232 -15.88 6.41 11.59
N ILE A 233 -15.01 5.72 12.35
CA ILE A 233 -14.86 4.26 12.33
C ILE A 233 -15.68 3.62 13.46
N LYS A 234 -16.55 2.66 13.09
CA LYS A 234 -17.25 1.81 14.06
C LYS A 234 -16.29 0.84 14.74
N ARG A 235 -16.42 0.68 16.06
CA ARG A 235 -15.65 -0.30 16.85
C ARG A 235 -15.68 -1.72 16.27
N SER A 236 -16.84 -2.18 15.81
CA SER A 236 -16.96 -3.51 15.21
C SER A 236 -16.15 -3.69 13.91
N LYS A 237 -15.99 -2.62 13.10
CA LYS A 237 -15.11 -2.64 11.92
C LYS A 237 -13.65 -2.69 12.34
N THR A 238 -13.29 -1.98 13.41
CA THR A 238 -11.94 -2.01 14.00
C THR A 238 -11.56 -3.40 14.45
N GLU A 239 -12.45 -4.11 15.16
CA GLU A 239 -12.21 -5.48 15.63
C GLU A 239 -12.02 -6.46 14.46
N ILE A 240 -12.91 -6.43 13.46
CA ILE A 240 -12.78 -7.27 12.24
C ILE A 240 -11.47 -6.98 11.50
N PHE A 241 -11.08 -5.70 11.41
CA PHE A 241 -9.83 -5.33 10.78
C PHE A 241 -8.65 -5.90 11.55
N LEU A 242 -8.61 -5.77 12.88
CA LEU A 242 -7.52 -6.30 13.72
C LEU A 242 -7.34 -7.82 13.61
N ASP A 243 -8.42 -8.55 13.35
CA ASP A 243 -8.37 -10.00 13.16
C ASP A 243 -7.68 -10.42 11.84
N HIS A 244 -7.57 -9.51 10.86
CA HIS A 244 -7.05 -9.82 9.51
C HIS A 244 -5.89 -8.92 9.06
N GLN A 245 -5.69 -7.80 9.76
CA GLN A 245 -4.78 -6.71 9.45
C GLN A 245 -4.30 -6.09 10.78
N PRO A 246 -3.16 -5.41 10.81
CA PRO A 246 -2.25 -5.16 9.71
C PRO A 246 -1.34 -6.37 9.45
N GLN A 247 -1.12 -6.68 8.19
CA GLN A 247 -0.17 -7.70 7.80
C GLN A 247 1.27 -7.29 8.18
N PRO A 248 2.14 -8.25 8.52
CA PRO A 248 3.53 -7.95 8.86
C PRO A 248 4.30 -7.35 7.67
N THR A 249 5.34 -6.56 7.96
CA THR A 249 6.22 -5.92 6.99
C THR A 249 7.69 -6.14 7.33
N ALA A 250 8.58 -5.82 6.40
CA ALA A 250 10.02 -5.89 6.62
C ALA A 250 10.46 -4.85 7.64
N MET A 251 11.27 -5.24 8.62
CA MET A 251 11.92 -4.30 9.53
C MET A 251 12.80 -3.32 8.74
N LYS A 252 13.43 -3.75 7.64
CA LYS A 252 14.15 -2.86 6.72
C LYS A 252 13.22 -1.79 6.12
N ASN A 253 11.98 -2.14 5.77
CA ASN A 253 10.97 -1.19 5.32
C ASN A 253 10.59 -0.18 6.42
N VAL A 254 10.42 -0.64 7.68
CA VAL A 254 10.17 0.25 8.82
C VAL A 254 11.34 1.20 9.06
N ILE A 255 12.58 0.69 9.00
CA ILE A 255 13.79 1.50 9.11
C ILE A 255 13.83 2.56 8.00
N HIS A 256 13.45 2.21 6.77
CA HIS A 256 13.40 3.16 5.66
C HIS A 256 12.39 4.29 5.95
N MET A 257 11.21 3.96 6.48
CA MET A 257 10.25 4.98 6.91
C MET A 257 10.81 5.86 8.03
N CYS A 258 11.52 5.27 9.01
CA CYS A 258 12.21 6.03 10.06
C CYS A 258 13.28 6.98 9.50
N GLN A 259 14.00 6.58 8.44
CA GLN A 259 14.94 7.47 7.74
C GLN A 259 14.22 8.66 7.11
N MET A 260 13.08 8.44 6.46
CA MET A 260 12.24 9.51 5.90
C MET A 260 11.76 10.47 6.99
N VAL A 261 11.31 9.97 8.14
CA VAL A 261 10.87 10.81 9.27
C VAL A 261 12.02 11.66 9.80
N ARG A 262 13.20 11.06 10.05
CA ARG A 262 14.34 11.79 10.63
C ARG A 262 14.94 12.83 9.68
N ARG A 263 15.08 12.48 8.40
CA ARG A 263 15.75 13.34 7.41
C ARG A 263 14.78 14.33 6.77
N GLY A 264 13.52 13.93 6.60
CA GLY A 264 12.54 14.67 5.79
C GLY A 264 12.87 14.68 4.32
N THR A 265 13.65 13.73 3.86
CA THR A 265 14.03 13.56 2.46
C THR A 265 13.39 12.31 1.92
N LEU A 266 13.10 12.33 0.63
CA LEU A 266 12.67 11.14 -0.10
C LEU A 266 13.82 10.60 -0.94
N THR A 267 14.56 9.66 -0.36
CA THR A 267 15.72 9.00 -0.97
C THR A 267 15.52 7.50 -0.98
N MET A 268 16.36 6.80 -1.73
CA MET A 268 16.55 5.37 -1.56
C MET A 268 17.07 5.04 -0.14
N TYR A 269 17.03 3.75 0.21
CA TYR A 269 17.41 3.23 1.51
C TYR A 269 18.85 3.59 1.85
N ASP A 270 19.08 4.28 2.95
CA ASP A 270 20.45 4.51 3.41
C ASP A 270 20.94 3.31 4.20
N TYR A 271 22.04 2.69 3.78
CA TYR A 271 22.68 1.63 4.56
C TYR A 271 23.41 2.15 5.81
N ASN A 272 23.43 3.47 6.00
CA ASN A 272 24.18 4.22 7.03
C ASN A 272 25.67 3.89 7.01
N ASP A 273 26.17 3.45 5.85
CA ASP A 273 27.55 3.08 5.60
C ASP A 273 27.89 3.48 4.16
N CYS A 274 29.00 4.22 4.00
CA CYS A 274 29.38 4.78 2.70
C CYS A 274 29.76 3.69 1.70
N ASP A 275 30.43 2.62 2.15
CA ASP A 275 30.91 1.55 1.27
C ASP A 275 29.75 0.67 0.80
N GLU A 276 28.79 0.37 1.68
CA GLU A 276 27.55 -0.31 1.28
C GLU A 276 26.70 0.57 0.36
N ASN A 277 26.58 1.87 0.62
CA ASN A 277 25.89 2.77 -0.33
C ASN A 277 26.59 2.80 -1.70
N ILE A 278 27.94 2.85 -1.75
CA ILE A 278 28.69 2.79 -3.02
C ILE A 278 28.43 1.46 -3.74
N LYS A 279 28.40 0.34 -3.01
CA LYS A 279 28.11 -0.98 -3.57
C LYS A 279 26.69 -1.09 -4.14
N HIS A 280 25.72 -0.42 -3.53
CA HIS A 280 24.32 -0.45 -3.97
C HIS A 280 24.00 0.59 -5.06
N TYR A 281 24.60 1.79 -4.99
CA TYR A 281 24.19 2.95 -5.79
C TYR A 281 25.32 3.54 -6.66
N GLY A 282 26.56 3.10 -6.48
CA GLY A 282 27.74 3.70 -7.11
C GLY A 282 28.14 5.06 -6.54
N GLN A 283 27.51 5.49 -5.44
CA GLN A 283 27.75 6.76 -4.76
C GLN A 283 27.58 6.61 -3.24
N PRO A 284 28.24 7.45 -2.41
CA PRO A 284 28.26 7.28 -0.95
C PRO A 284 26.94 7.63 -0.24
N THR A 285 26.02 8.30 -0.94
CA THR A 285 24.70 8.69 -0.43
C THR A 285 23.59 8.11 -1.28
N PRO A 286 22.43 7.76 -0.70
CA PRO A 286 21.32 7.22 -1.48
C PRO A 286 20.76 8.26 -2.48
N PRO A 287 20.46 7.87 -3.73
CA PRO A 287 19.80 8.74 -4.69
C PRO A 287 18.43 9.24 -4.22
N ALA A 288 18.03 10.45 -4.64
CA ALA A 288 16.73 11.03 -4.32
C ALA A 288 15.65 10.65 -5.34
N TYR A 289 14.41 10.49 -4.89
CA TYR A 289 13.22 10.48 -5.77
C TYR A 289 12.69 11.91 -5.87
N ASN A 290 12.77 12.49 -7.07
CA ASN A 290 12.41 13.88 -7.28
C ASN A 290 10.96 14.03 -7.74
N MET A 291 10.07 14.42 -6.81
CA MET A 291 8.63 14.60 -7.10
C MET A 291 8.34 15.64 -8.19
N THR A 292 9.25 16.58 -8.44
CA THR A 292 9.11 17.56 -9.54
C THR A 292 9.26 16.94 -10.93
N CYS A 293 9.75 15.70 -11.03
CA CYS A 293 9.88 14.95 -12.28
C CYS A 293 8.60 14.18 -12.66
N ILE A 294 7.57 14.16 -11.82
CA ILE A 294 6.30 13.53 -12.17
C ILE A 294 5.70 14.30 -13.37
N PRO A 295 5.29 13.63 -14.47
CA PRO A 295 4.80 14.31 -15.67
C PRO A 295 3.57 15.16 -15.39
N ASN A 296 3.63 16.44 -15.78
CA ASN A 296 2.57 17.43 -15.51
C ASN A 296 1.23 17.10 -16.19
N ASP A 297 1.21 16.25 -17.21
CA ASP A 297 0.02 15.86 -17.98
C ASP A 297 -0.63 14.56 -17.47
N LEU A 298 0.00 13.85 -16.53
CA LEU A 298 -0.53 12.63 -15.95
C LEU A 298 -1.74 12.94 -15.06
N PRO A 299 -2.91 12.32 -15.26
CA PRO A 299 -4.05 12.56 -14.37
C PRO A 299 -3.80 12.02 -12.95
N ILE A 300 -3.96 12.89 -11.94
CA ILE A 300 -3.77 12.58 -10.52
C ILE A 300 -5.01 12.98 -9.71
N PHE A 301 -5.53 12.06 -8.92
CA PHE A 301 -6.48 12.37 -7.84
C PHE A 301 -5.76 12.25 -6.50
N LEU A 302 -5.69 13.32 -5.72
CA LEU A 302 -4.99 13.35 -4.44
C LEU A 302 -6.00 13.68 -3.34
N SER A 303 -6.18 12.77 -2.38
CA SER A 303 -7.13 12.98 -1.28
C SER A 303 -6.47 12.69 0.07
N TYR A 304 -6.55 13.65 0.99
CA TYR A 304 -5.87 13.58 2.30
C TYR A 304 -6.72 14.09 3.46
N GLY A 305 -6.43 13.60 4.67
CA GLY A 305 -7.19 13.90 5.88
C GLY A 305 -6.57 15.02 6.71
N GLY A 306 -7.38 15.89 7.30
CA GLY A 306 -6.88 16.94 8.20
C GLY A 306 -6.42 16.42 9.56
N ALA A 307 -6.95 15.26 9.99
CA ALA A 307 -6.59 14.57 11.23
C ALA A 307 -5.64 13.38 10.99
N ASP A 308 -5.10 13.23 9.78
CA ASP A 308 -4.19 12.15 9.41
C ASP A 308 -2.82 12.34 10.10
N ALA A 309 -2.45 11.39 10.95
CA ALA A 309 -1.20 11.48 11.70
C ALA A 309 0.02 10.99 10.91
N LEU A 310 -0.16 10.24 9.83
CA LEU A 310 0.93 9.70 9.00
C LEU A 310 1.16 10.59 7.77
N SER A 311 0.11 10.82 6.98
CA SER A 311 0.11 11.73 5.83
C SER A 311 -0.31 13.14 6.30
N ASP A 312 0.51 13.74 7.18
CA ASP A 312 0.20 15.03 7.80
C ASP A 312 0.04 16.15 6.75
N VAL A 313 -0.78 17.15 7.09
CA VAL A 313 -1.10 18.27 6.22
C VAL A 313 0.15 19.05 5.75
N ASN A 314 1.20 19.15 6.56
CA ASN A 314 2.42 19.87 6.19
C ASN A 314 3.26 19.10 5.17
N ASP A 315 3.41 17.79 5.34
CA ASP A 315 4.08 16.90 4.39
C ASP A 315 3.29 16.80 3.08
N VAL A 316 1.95 16.82 3.13
CA VAL A 316 1.11 16.90 1.92
C VAL A 316 1.27 18.24 1.19
N LYS A 317 1.34 19.36 1.94
CA LYS A 317 1.62 20.68 1.33
C LYS A 317 2.96 20.69 0.62
N LEU A 318 4.00 20.08 1.20
CA LEU A 318 5.31 19.95 0.56
C LEU A 318 5.24 19.15 -0.75
N LEU A 319 4.46 18.06 -0.79
CA LEU A 319 4.19 17.33 -2.02
C LEU A 319 3.46 18.19 -3.06
N LEU A 320 2.41 18.91 -2.66
CA LEU A 320 1.66 19.79 -3.55
C LEU A 320 2.53 20.93 -4.11
N ASP A 321 3.47 21.46 -3.32
CA ASP A 321 4.45 22.45 -3.77
C ASP A 321 5.39 21.88 -4.84
N CYS A 322 5.76 20.60 -4.74
CA CYS A 322 6.53 19.91 -5.78
C CYS A 322 5.71 19.73 -7.07
N LEU A 323 4.40 19.58 -6.95
CA LEU A 323 3.44 19.40 -8.06
C LEU A 323 2.82 20.73 -8.53
N ARG A 324 3.35 21.88 -8.10
CA ARG A 324 2.76 23.21 -8.41
C ARG A 324 2.69 23.55 -9.91
N HIS A 325 3.48 22.88 -10.75
CA HIS A 325 3.52 23.06 -12.20
C HIS A 325 2.71 22.00 -12.97
N HIS A 326 2.02 21.11 -12.25
CA HIS A 326 1.13 20.11 -12.84
C HIS A 326 -0.04 20.81 -13.56
N ASP A 327 -0.55 20.21 -14.64
CA ASP A 327 -1.68 20.77 -15.37
C ASP A 327 -2.92 20.85 -14.43
N PRO A 328 -3.50 22.03 -14.19
CA PRO A 328 -4.66 22.19 -13.31
C PRO A 328 -5.88 21.34 -13.73
N GLY A 329 -5.99 21.00 -15.02
CA GLY A 329 -7.04 20.11 -15.52
C GLY A 329 -6.79 18.62 -15.30
N LYS A 330 -5.58 18.26 -14.85
CA LYS A 330 -5.13 16.87 -14.65
C LYS A 330 -4.99 16.49 -13.19
N ILE A 331 -4.92 17.45 -12.27
CA ILE A 331 -4.85 17.18 -10.84
C ILE A 331 -6.14 17.59 -10.12
N VAL A 332 -6.71 16.68 -9.34
CA VAL A 332 -7.84 16.95 -8.43
C VAL A 332 -7.36 16.74 -7.01
N VAL A 333 -7.49 17.77 -6.17
CA VAL A 333 -7.10 17.71 -4.75
C VAL A 333 -8.34 17.78 -3.88
N GLN A 334 -8.45 16.84 -2.94
CA GLN A 334 -9.53 16.77 -1.96
C GLN A 334 -8.93 16.71 -0.55
N CYS A 335 -9.46 17.54 0.36
CA CYS A 335 -9.12 17.49 1.77
C CYS A 335 -10.38 17.20 2.57
N ILE A 336 -10.34 16.17 3.43
CA ILE A 336 -11.43 15.84 4.35
C ILE A 336 -10.92 16.11 5.76
N GLU A 337 -11.26 17.29 6.30
CA GLU A 337 -10.62 17.82 7.51
C GLU A 337 -10.76 16.89 8.73
N SER A 338 -11.91 16.22 8.87
CA SER A 338 -12.17 15.31 9.99
C SER A 338 -11.58 13.91 9.84
N TYR A 339 -11.09 13.53 8.66
CA TYR A 339 -10.59 12.17 8.42
C TYR A 339 -9.15 12.02 8.92
N ALA A 340 -8.88 10.91 9.60
CA ALA A 340 -7.56 10.40 9.89
C ALA A 340 -7.19 9.26 8.92
N HIS A 341 -6.00 8.66 9.08
CA HIS A 341 -5.41 7.79 8.06
C HIS A 341 -6.25 6.55 7.70
N ALA A 342 -6.96 5.97 8.67
CA ALA A 342 -7.78 4.78 8.45
C ALA A 342 -9.22 5.10 8.03
N ASP A 343 -9.71 6.33 8.23
CA ASP A 343 -11.06 6.73 7.82
C ASP A 343 -11.25 6.55 6.30
N TYR A 344 -10.20 6.78 5.50
CA TYR A 344 -10.20 6.57 4.06
C TYR A 344 -10.53 5.15 3.59
N LEU A 345 -10.35 4.15 4.47
CA LEU A 345 -10.68 2.75 4.19
C LEU A 345 -11.91 2.28 4.98
N MET A 346 -12.08 2.78 6.21
CA MET A 346 -12.94 2.17 7.22
C MET A 346 -14.10 3.05 7.67
N ALA A 347 -14.11 4.35 7.36
CA ALA A 347 -15.17 5.24 7.77
C ALA A 347 -16.53 4.75 7.27
N GLU A 348 -17.59 5.04 8.03
CA GLU A 348 -18.95 4.68 7.63
C GLU A 348 -19.37 5.30 6.30
N LYS A 349 -18.88 6.52 6.03
CA LYS A 349 -19.18 7.30 4.83
C LYS A 349 -18.02 7.35 3.82
N ALA A 350 -17.02 6.47 3.95
CA ALA A 350 -15.88 6.44 3.03
C ALA A 350 -16.33 6.30 1.56
N LYS A 351 -17.46 5.61 1.32
CA LYS A 351 -18.06 5.50 0.00
C LYS A 351 -18.43 6.87 -0.57
N GLU A 352 -19.25 7.63 0.15
CA GLU A 352 -19.75 8.92 -0.30
C GLU A 352 -18.64 9.98 -0.32
N ASP A 353 -17.79 9.98 0.70
CA ASP A 353 -16.83 11.06 0.93
C ASP A 353 -15.55 10.89 0.09
N VAL A 354 -15.11 9.65 -0.17
CA VAL A 354 -13.83 9.34 -0.86
C VAL A 354 -14.08 8.62 -2.19
N TYR A 355 -14.83 7.52 -2.17
CA TYR A 355 -14.89 6.63 -3.33
C TYR A 355 -15.74 7.22 -4.47
N ASP A 356 -16.90 7.81 -4.18
CA ASP A 356 -17.74 8.41 -5.21
C ASP A 356 -17.01 9.57 -5.95
N PRO A 357 -16.31 10.51 -5.27
CA PRO A 357 -15.44 11.49 -5.93
C PRO A 357 -14.30 10.88 -6.76
N LEU A 358 -13.61 9.87 -6.23
CA LEU A 358 -12.56 9.13 -6.95
C LEU A 358 -13.10 8.54 -8.26
N ILE A 359 -14.26 7.88 -8.20
CA ILE A 359 -14.89 7.28 -9.36
C ILE A 359 -15.37 8.32 -10.36
N ALA A 360 -15.88 9.46 -9.87
CA ALA A 360 -16.22 10.59 -10.72
C ALA A 360 -14.98 11.15 -11.45
N PHE A 361 -13.82 11.17 -10.80
CA PHE A 361 -12.54 11.52 -11.43
C PHE A 361 -12.17 10.50 -12.52
N LEU A 362 -12.18 9.20 -12.22
CA LEU A 362 -11.81 8.15 -13.18
C LEU A 362 -12.73 8.15 -14.42
N ASN A 363 -14.04 8.35 -14.23
CA ASN A 363 -15.03 8.39 -15.31
C ASN A 363 -14.86 9.59 -16.27
N LYS A 364 -14.17 10.66 -15.85
CA LYS A 364 -13.94 11.86 -16.69
C LYS A 364 -12.74 11.70 -17.62
N LEU A 365 -11.90 10.69 -17.40
CA LEU A 365 -10.69 10.49 -18.19
C LEU A 365 -11.05 9.88 -19.56
N PRO A 366 -10.51 10.45 -20.65
CA PRO A 366 -10.76 9.96 -22.02
C PRO A 366 -10.16 8.58 -22.21
#